data_AF-X1RLF5-F1
#
_entry.id   AF-X1RLF5-F1
#
_cell.length_a   1.000
_cell.length_b   1.000
_cell.length_c   1.000
_cell.angle_alpha   90.00
_cell.angle_beta   90.00
_cell.angle_gamma   90.00
#
_symmetry.space_group_name_H-M   'P 1'
#
loop_
_entity.id
_entity.type
_entity.pdbx_description
1 polymer ?
#
loop_
_entity_poly.entity_id
_entity_poly.type
_entity_poly.pdbx_seq_one_letter_code
_entity_poly.pdbx_strand_id
1 'polypeptide(L)' 'MKFGIGLITGYEGLVYPIPFASPKQLVEMVKRAEDLGYDSVWPNDHMTIQRYVAAKEKVPPNHYESIVTLAAAAGVTE' A
#
# COMPACT_ATOMS: atom_id res chain seq x y z
N MET A 1 7.46 -22.27 -7.67
CA MET A 1 7.58 -20.84 -8.00
C MET A 1 6.84 -20.08 -6.93
N LYS A 2 7.40 -18.97 -6.43
CA LYS A 2 6.81 -18.17 -5.36
C LYS A 2 6.24 -16.86 -5.91
N PHE A 3 5.09 -16.42 -5.43
CA PHE A 3 4.41 -15.20 -5.89
C PHE A 3 4.15 -14.25 -4.74
N GLY A 4 4.40 -12.95 -4.95
CA GLY A 4 4.07 -11.92 -3.97
C GLY A 4 3.21 -10.81 -4.57
N ILE A 5 2.68 -9.95 -3.70
CA ILE A 5 1.90 -8.77 -4.10
C ILE A 5 2.55 -7.47 -3.62
N GLY A 6 2.38 -6.40 -4.40
CA GLY A 6 2.73 -5.05 -3.99
C GLY A 6 1.59 -4.42 -3.17
N LEU A 7 1.89 -3.87 -2.00
CA LEU A 7 0.93 -3.16 -1.17
C LEU A 7 0.64 -1.78 -1.72
N ILE A 8 -0.56 -1.30 -1.46
CA ILE A 8 -1.09 0.00 -1.88
C ILE A 8 -0.50 1.21 -1.13
N THR A 9 0.71 1.09 -0.58
CA THR A 9 1.33 2.07 0.33
C THR A 9 1.73 3.39 -0.31
N GLY A 10 2.02 3.41 -1.62
CA GLY A 10 2.57 4.60 -2.29
C GLY A 10 1.93 4.96 -3.63
N TYR A 11 0.88 4.28 -4.06
CA TYR A 11 0.39 4.40 -5.44
C TYR A 11 -0.62 5.53 -5.68
N GLU A 12 -1.20 6.08 -4.62
CA GLU A 12 -2.20 7.13 -4.71
C GLU A 12 -1.59 8.42 -5.28
N GLY A 13 -2.26 9.03 -6.26
CA GLY A 13 -1.78 10.19 -7.02
C GLY A 13 -0.72 9.86 -8.10
N LEU A 14 -0.06 8.70 -8.00
CA LEU A 14 0.94 8.22 -8.96
C LEU A 14 0.33 7.36 -10.07
N VAL A 15 -0.34 6.29 -9.67
CA VAL A 15 -0.92 5.29 -10.56
C VAL A 15 -2.44 5.28 -10.44
N TYR A 16 -2.97 5.58 -9.25
CA TYR A 16 -4.41 5.60 -8.97
C TYR A 16 -4.90 6.99 -8.55
N PRO A 17 -6.18 7.33 -8.85
CA PRO A 17 -6.77 8.60 -8.46
C PRO A 17 -6.95 8.72 -6.94
N ILE A 18 -7.12 9.95 -6.46
CA ILE A 18 -7.38 10.26 -5.04
C ILE A 18 -8.90 10.44 -4.82
N PRO A 19 -9.54 9.81 -3.82
CA PRO A 19 -8.98 8.81 -2.91
C PRO A 19 -8.89 7.41 -3.55
N PHE A 20 -7.92 6.60 -3.14
CA PHE A 20 -7.70 5.25 -3.63
C PHE A 20 -8.04 4.18 -2.61
N ALA A 21 -7.31 4.12 -1.49
CA ALA A 21 -7.48 3.03 -0.54
C ALA A 21 -7.13 3.40 0.90
N SER A 22 -7.97 2.89 1.81
CA SER A 22 -7.87 3.12 3.25
C SER A 22 -6.97 2.07 3.95
N PRO A 23 -6.51 2.35 5.19
CA PRO A 23 -5.75 1.36 5.96
C PRO A 23 -6.51 0.05 6.19
N LYS A 24 -7.84 0.12 6.34
CA LYS A 24 -8.68 -1.07 6.51
C LYS A 24 -8.65 -1.96 5.27
N GLN A 25 -8.73 -1.36 4.08
CA GLN A 25 -8.64 -2.10 2.81
C GLN A 25 -7.24 -2.69 2.59
N LEU A 26 -6.19 -2.04 3.09
CA LEU A 26 -4.84 -2.60 3.09
C LEU A 26 -4.78 -3.89 3.93
N VAL A 27 -5.34 -3.87 5.14
CA VAL A 27 -5.42 -5.06 6.00
C VAL A 27 -6.24 -6.18 5.33
N GLU A 28 -7.39 -5.85 4.73
CA GLU A 28 -8.22 -6.80 3.99
C GLU A 28 -7.45 -7.43 2.81
N MET A 29 -6.66 -6.62 2.08
CA MET A 29 -5.81 -7.09 0.99
C MET A 29 -4.74 -8.08 1.47
N VAL A 30 -4.07 -7.79 2.60
CA VAL A 30 -3.04 -8.68 3.18
C VAL A 30 -3.65 -10.03 3.54
N LYS A 31 -4.76 -10.05 4.30
CA LYS A 31 -5.45 -11.29 4.66
C LYS A 31 -5.88 -12.08 3.43
N ARG A 32 -6.38 -11.37 2.41
CA ARG A 32 -6.80 -12.00 1.16
C ARG A 32 -5.61 -12.60 0.39
N ALA A 33 -4.43 -12.01 0.50
CA ALA A 33 -3.21 -12.53 -0.12
C ALA A 33 -2.80 -13.88 0.51
N GLU A 34 -2.85 -13.96 1.84
CA GLU A 34 -2.60 -15.20 2.57
C GLU A 34 -3.62 -16.29 2.20
N ASP A 35 -4.92 -15.97 2.23
CA ASP A 35 -5.99 -16.90 1.82
C ASP A 35 -5.82 -17.44 0.40
N LEU A 36 -5.19 -16.67 -0.48
CA LEU A 36 -4.94 -17.02 -1.88
C LEU A 36 -3.60 -17.75 -2.08
N GLY A 37 -2.80 -17.92 -1.03
CA GLY A 37 -1.53 -18.63 -1.06
C GLY A 37 -0.36 -17.81 -1.63
N TYR A 38 -0.40 -16.47 -1.54
CA TYR A 38 0.76 -15.65 -1.87
C TYR A 38 1.85 -15.79 -0.81
N ASP A 39 3.10 -15.85 -1.25
CA ASP A 39 4.28 -16.05 -0.40
C ASP A 39 4.72 -14.78 0.34
N SER A 40 4.37 -13.58 -0.14
CA SER A 40 4.87 -12.33 0.42
C SER A 40 4.06 -11.09 0.02
N VAL A 41 4.16 -10.05 0.84
CA VAL A 41 3.64 -8.71 0.58
C VAL A 41 4.79 -7.69 0.60
N TRP A 42 4.75 -6.70 -0.28
CA TRP A 42 5.84 -5.74 -0.45
C TRP A 42 5.32 -4.31 -0.53
N PRO A 43 5.65 -3.43 0.43
CA PRO A 43 5.32 -2.02 0.33
C PRO A 43 6.17 -1.31 -0.72
N ASN A 44 5.61 -0.26 -1.31
CA ASN A 44 6.33 0.77 -2.03
C ASN A 44 6.44 2.02 -1.14
N ASP A 45 7.64 2.59 -1.02
CA ASP A 45 7.93 3.63 -0.03
C ASP A 45 8.12 5.02 -0.65
N HIS A 46 7.42 6.00 -0.08
CA HIS A 46 7.54 7.41 -0.44
C HIS A 46 7.51 8.27 0.83
N MET A 47 8.68 8.73 1.27
CA MET A 47 8.80 9.63 2.42
C MET A 47 8.28 11.05 2.15
N THR A 48 8.18 11.44 0.87
CA THR A 48 7.67 12.74 0.45
C THR A 48 6.83 12.61 -0.82
N ILE A 49 5.88 13.52 -0.98
CA ILE A 49 5.07 13.60 -2.20
C ILE A 49 5.95 14.11 -3.35
N GLN A 50 5.94 13.39 -4.46
CA GLN A 50 6.67 13.79 -5.66
C GLN A 50 6.12 15.11 -6.20
N ARG A 51 7.01 15.99 -6.68
CA ARG A 51 6.64 17.34 -7.14
C ARG A 51 5.54 17.33 -8.21
N TYR A 52 5.56 16.36 -9.13
CA TYR A 52 4.54 16.27 -10.18
C TYR A 52 3.18 15.79 -9.65
N VAL A 53 3.16 14.97 -8.60
CA VAL A 53 1.91 14.58 -7.92
C VAL A 53 1.34 15.79 -7.19
N ALA A 54 2.17 16.49 -6.42
CA ALA A 54 1.76 17.70 -5.71
C ALA A 54 1.27 18.83 -6.65
N ALA A 55 1.84 18.94 -7.85
CA ALA A 55 1.41 19.92 -8.85
C ALA A 55 0.10 19.53 -9.55
N LYS A 56 -0.18 18.23 -9.69
CA LYS A 56 -1.34 17.70 -10.40
C LYS A 56 -2.56 17.58 -9.49
N GLU A 57 -2.36 17.10 -8.27
CA GLU A 57 -3.44 16.73 -7.37
C GLU A 57 -3.78 17.88 -6.41
N LYS A 58 -5.07 18.12 -6.18
CA LYS A 58 -5.56 19.21 -5.30
C LYS A 58 -5.50 18.86 -3.82
N VAL A 59 -5.37 17.58 -3.50
CA VAL A 59 -5.39 17.01 -2.15
C VAL A 59 -4.17 16.09 -2.05
N PRO A 60 -3.44 16.08 -0.91
CA PRO A 60 -2.31 15.18 -0.75
C PRO A 60 -2.75 13.71 -0.83
N PRO A 61 -1.98 12.83 -1.50
CA PRO A 61 -2.20 11.39 -1.45
C PRO A 61 -1.86 10.82 -0.07
N ASN A 62 -2.47 9.70 0.29
CA ASN A 62 -2.05 8.87 1.41
C ASN A 62 -0.89 7.99 0.95
N HIS A 63 0.31 8.34 1.42
CA HIS A 63 1.46 7.46 1.37
C HIS A 63 1.69 6.90 2.78
N TYR A 64 1.58 5.58 2.92
CA TYR A 64 1.71 4.87 4.20
C TYR A 64 3.15 4.44 4.42
N GLU A 65 3.68 4.68 5.62
CA GLU A 65 5.05 4.29 5.97
C GLU A 65 5.19 2.76 5.97
N SER A 66 6.27 2.28 5.35
CA SER A 66 6.46 0.88 5.00
C SER A 66 6.60 -0.04 6.21
N ILE A 67 7.38 0.34 7.23
CA ILE A 67 7.62 -0.50 8.40
C ILE A 67 6.36 -0.62 9.27
N VAL A 68 5.64 0.48 9.50
CA VAL A 68 4.37 0.47 10.23
C VAL A 68 3.33 -0.37 9.49
N THR A 69 3.29 -0.26 8.15
CA THR A 69 2.37 -1.06 7.34
C THR A 69 2.70 -2.55 7.43
N LEU A 70 3.97 -2.93 7.35
CA LEU A 70 4.40 -4.33 7.49
C LEU A 70 4.13 -4.88 8.89
N ALA A 71 4.30 -4.06 9.94
CA ALA A 71 3.92 -4.45 11.30
C ALA A 71 2.42 -4.70 11.43
N ALA A 72 1.58 -3.87 10.81
CA ALA A 72 0.13 -4.06 10.78
C ALA A 72 -0.26 -5.32 9.98
N ALA A 73 0.42 -5.59 8.86
CA ALA A 73 0.24 -6.81 8.08
C ALA A 73 0.58 -8.06 8.90
N ALA A 74 1.75 -8.07 9.55
CA ALA A 74 2.18 -9.17 10.40
C ALA A 74 1.24 -9.44 11.58
N GLY A 75 0.52 -8.42 12.08
CA GLY A 75 -0.46 -8.57 13.14
C GLY A 75 -1.76 -9.28 12.75
N VAL A 76 -1.96 -9.61 11.47
CA VAL A 76 -3.21 -10.20 10.94
C VAL A 76 -3.00 -11.45 10.08
N THR A 77 -1.77 -12.00 10.03
CA THR A 77 -1.34 -13.16 9.23
C THR A 77 -0.55 -14.15 10.10
N GLU A 78 -0.42 -15.42 9.70
CA GLU A 78 0.25 -16.51 10.44
C GLU A 78 1.53 -17.07 9.77
#